data_AF-A0A560CBZ4-F1
#
_entry.id   AF-A0A560CBZ4-F1
#
_cell.length_a   1.000
_cell.length_b   1.000
_cell.length_c   1.000
_cell.angle_alpha   90.00
_cell.angle_beta   90.00
_cell.angle_gamma   90.00
#
_symmetry.space_group_name_H-M   'P 1'
#
loop_
_entity.id
_entity.type
_entity.pdbx_description
1 polymer ?
#
loop_
_entity_poly.entity_id
_entity_poly.type
_entity_poly.pdbx_seq_one_letter_code
_entity_poly.pdbx_strand_id
1 'polypeptide(L)' 'MGKIVRLEIDEALHATLTERAAINGRSVEEEVGAILSQAARPGRAALIEELQREQDELARKYGVLPDSTPLIREWRDR' A
#
# COMPACT_ATOMS: atom_id res chain seq x y z
N MET A 1 -15.94 4.51 -11.85
CA MET A 1 -16.89 3.38 -11.97
C MET A 1 -16.35 2.23 -11.15
N GLY A 2 -16.96 1.96 -9.99
CA GLY A 2 -16.57 0.82 -9.14
C GLY A 2 -17.04 -0.49 -9.76
N LYS A 3 -16.19 -1.52 -9.76
CA LYS A 3 -16.51 -2.84 -10.27
C LYS A 3 -17.19 -3.62 -9.14
N ILE A 4 -18.47 -3.97 -9.30
CA ILE A 4 -19.21 -4.75 -8.30
C ILE A 4 -18.85 -6.23 -8.49
N VAL A 5 -18.34 -6.87 -7.45
CA VAL A 5 -18.04 -8.31 -7.42
C VAL A 5 -19.00 -8.97 -6.44
N ARG A 6 -19.82 -9.91 -6.92
CA ARG A 6 -20.69 -10.71 -6.05
C ARG A 6 -19.86 -11.88 -5.50
N LEU A 7 -19.59 -11.84 -4.20
CA LEU A 7 -18.99 -12.95 -3.45
C LEU A 7 -20.09 -13.65 -2.68
N GLU A 8 -20.17 -14.98 -2.80
CA GLU A 8 -20.96 -15.77 -1.86
C GLU A 8 -20.16 -15.87 -0.56
N ILE A 9 -20.68 -15.26 0.50
CA ILE A 9 -20.10 -15.28 1.84
C ILE A 9 -21.10 -15.92 2.79
N ASP A 10 -20.59 -16.67 3.75
CA ASP A 10 -21.44 -17.21 4.80
C ASP A 10 -21.95 -16.08 5.73
N GLU A 11 -23.04 -16.36 6.45
CA GLU A 11 -23.71 -15.39 7.31
C GLU A 11 -22.84 -14.95 8.50
N ALA A 12 -21.97 -15.84 9.00
CA ALA A 12 -21.06 -15.53 10.11
C ALA A 12 -19.97 -14.54 9.68
N LEU A 13 -19.45 -14.67 8.46
CA LEU A 13 -18.51 -13.76 7.85
C LEU A 13 -19.16 -12.41 7.59
N HIS A 14 -20.39 -12.39 7.09
CA HIS A 14 -21.15 -11.14 6.92
C HIS A 14 -21.38 -10.40 8.25
N ALA A 15 -21.77 -11.13 9.30
CA ALA A 15 -21.93 -10.56 10.65
C ALA A 15 -20.62 -9.96 11.18
N THR A 16 -19.51 -10.69 11.02
CA THR A 16 -18.18 -10.24 11.43
C THR A 16 -17.74 -8.97 10.70
N LEU A 17 -17.95 -8.92 9.38
CA LEU A 17 -17.62 -7.73 8.57
C LEU A 17 -18.47 -6.52 8.97
N THR A 18 -19.75 -6.76 9.29
CA THR A 18 -20.66 -5.72 9.76
C THR A 18 -20.22 -5.14 11.09
N GLU A 19 -19.87 -5.99 12.05
CA GLU A 19 -19.36 -5.57 13.36
C GLU A 19 -18.06 -4.77 13.24
N ARG A 20 -17.10 -5.25 12.45
CA ARG A 20 -15.83 -4.54 12.20
C ARG A 20 -16.04 -3.19 11.52
N ALA A 21 -16.93 -3.12 10.53
CA ALA A 21 -17.27 -1.88 9.85
C ALA A 21 -17.87 -0.86 10.83
N ALA A 22 -18.77 -1.30 11.72
CA ALA A 22 -19.34 -0.46 12.77
C ALA A 22 -18.28 0.07 13.74
N ILE A 23 -17.36 -0.78 14.20
CA ILE A 23 -16.25 -0.38 15.08
C ILE A 23 -15.35 0.68 14.41
N ASN A 24 -15.09 0.51 13.12
CA ASN A 24 -14.22 1.40 12.35
C ASN A 24 -14.93 2.64 11.79
N GLY A 25 -16.23 2.81 12.03
CA GLY A 25 -17.03 3.92 11.51
C GLY A 25 -17.10 3.96 9.98
N ARG A 26 -17.13 2.79 9.34
CA ARG A 26 -17.17 2.61 7.88
C ARG A 26 -18.42 1.86 7.45
N SER A 27 -18.78 1.98 6.17
CA SER A 27 -19.68 1.02 5.55
C SER A 27 -19.00 -0.35 5.39
N VAL A 28 -19.80 -1.42 5.25
CA VAL A 28 -19.29 -2.77 5.01
C VAL A 28 -18.47 -2.85 3.72
N GLU A 29 -18.89 -2.14 2.67
CA GLU A 29 -18.14 -2.09 1.40
C GLU A 29 -16.77 -1.43 1.56
N GLU A 30 -16.70 -0.30 2.28
CA GLU A 30 -15.44 0.39 2.56
C GLU A 30 -14.49 -0.46 3.42
N GLU A 31 -15.03 -1.18 4.40
CA GLU A 31 -14.23 -2.07 5.25
C GLU A 31 -13.68 -3.26 4.46
N VAL A 32 -14.51 -3.89 3.62
CA VAL A 32 -14.06 -4.95 2.70
C VAL A 32 -12.99 -4.41 1.74
N GLY A 33 -13.21 -3.23 1.16
CA GLY A 33 -12.24 -2.56 0.30
C GLY A 33 -10.91 -2.30 1.01
N ALA A 34 -10.94 -1.86 2.27
CA ALA A 34 -9.75 -1.63 3.08
C ALA A 34 -8.99 -2.94 3.37
N ILE A 35 -9.70 -4.02 3.75
CA ILE A 35 -9.12 -5.34 3.99
C ILE A 35 -8.45 -5.88 2.72
N LEU A 36 -9.16 -5.84 1.59
CA LEU A 36 -8.63 -6.32 0.31
C LEU A 36 -7.45 -5.48 -0.15
N SER A 37 -7.52 -4.16 0.02
CA SER A 37 -6.40 -3.26 -0.32
C SER A 37 -5.17 -3.55 0.54
N GLN A 38 -5.36 -3.86 1.82
CA GLN A 38 -4.26 -4.22 2.71
C GLN A 38 -3.68 -5.59 2.36
N ALA A 39 -4.52 -6.57 2.01
CA ALA A 39 -4.10 -7.90 1.58
C ALA A 39 -3.41 -7.88 0.21
N ALA A 40 -3.81 -6.97 -0.68
CA ALA A 40 -3.21 -6.78 -2.00
C ALA A 40 -1.87 -6.05 -1.95
N ARG A 41 -1.46 -5.48 -0.80
CA ARG A 41 -0.13 -4.90 -0.68
C ARG A 41 0.91 -5.99 -0.86
N PRO A 42 1.93 -5.79 -1.71
CA PRO A 42 3.02 -6.74 -1.82
C PRO A 42 3.62 -6.97 -0.44
N GLY A 43 3.91 -8.23 -0.12
CA GLY A 43 4.62 -8.57 1.11
C GLY A 43 5.95 -7.80 1.16
N ARG A 44 6.47 -7.55 2.37
CA ARG A 44 7.70 -6.77 2.57
C ARG A 44 8.86 -7.20 1.66
N ALA A 45 9.02 -8.50 1.44
CA ALA A 45 10.04 -9.05 0.55
C ALA A 45 9.83 -8.62 -0.92
N ALA A 46 8.61 -8.78 -1.45
CA ALA A 46 8.27 -8.38 -2.82
C ALA A 46 8.43 -6.86 -3.04
N LEU A 47 8.07 -6.06 -2.03
CA LEU A 47 8.29 -4.61 -2.06
C LEU A 47 9.79 -4.26 -2.09
N ILE A 48 10.62 -4.94 -1.29
CA ILE A 48 12.08 -4.72 -1.29
C ILE A 48 12.67 -5.09 -2.66
N GLU A 49 12.26 -6.22 -3.24
CA GLU A 49 12.73 -6.65 -4.56
C GLU A 49 12.30 -5.68 -5.68
N GLU A 50 11.10 -5.11 -5.59
CA GLU A 50 10.65 -4.07 -6.52
C GLU A 50 11.51 -2.79 -6.39
N LEU A 51 11.72 -2.30 -5.18
CA LEU A 51 12.54 -1.11 -4.92
C LEU A 51 14.00 -1.29 -5.36
N GLN A 52 14.57 -2.48 -5.16
CA GLN A 52 15.91 -2.80 -5.64
C GLN A 52 15.99 -2.78 -7.16
N ARG A 53 15.00 -3.36 -7.86
CA ARG A 53 14.94 -3.31 -9.32
C ARG A 53 14.83 -1.88 -9.85
N GLU A 54 14.00 -1.05 -9.23
CA GLU A 54 13.89 0.37 -9.59
C GLU A 54 15.21 1.10 -9.36
N GLN A 55 15.89 0.85 -8.24
CA GLN A 55 17.20 1.43 -7.96
C GLN A 55 18.23 1.04 -9.03
N ASP A 56 18.26 -0.23 -9.43
CA ASP A 56 19.17 -0.74 -10.47
C ASP A 56 18.86 -0.14 -11.85
N GLU A 57 17.58 0.09 -12.16
CA GLU A 57 17.17 0.78 -13.39
C GLU A 57 17.60 2.25 -13.39
N LEU A 58 17.39 2.96 -12.29
CA LEU A 58 17.81 4.35 -12.14
C LEU A 58 19.33 4.47 -12.21
N ALA A 59 20.07 3.58 -11.56
CA ALA A 59 21.53 3.54 -11.61
C ALA A 59 22.04 3.26 -13.03
N ARG A 60 21.39 2.36 -13.78
CA ARG A 60 21.72 2.11 -15.19
C ARG A 60 21.47 3.33 -16.08
N LYS A 61 20.38 4.06 -15.84
CA LYS A 61 19.96 5.19 -16.68
C LYS A 61 20.73 6.48 -16.39
N TYR A 62 21.03 6.75 -15.13
CA TYR A 62 21.57 8.02 -14.66
C TYR A 62 22.96 7.92 -14.01
N GLY A 63 23.50 6.70 -13.87
CA GLY A 63 24.67 6.44 -13.04
C GLY A 63 24.32 6.40 -11.55
N VAL A 64 25.32 6.11 -10.71
CA VAL A 64 25.15 6.17 -9.25
C VAL A 64 25.09 7.63 -8.84
N LEU A 65 23.92 8.08 -8.36
CA LEU A 65 23.75 9.43 -7.84
C LEU A 65 24.46 9.58 -6.48
N PRO A 66 25.19 10.68 -6.25
CA PRO A 66 25.83 10.94 -4.95
C PRO A 66 24.78 11.20 -3.88
N ASP A 67 25.14 10.92 -2.62
CA ASP A 67 24.28 11.22 -1.47
C ASP A 67 23.96 12.72 -1.41
N SER A 68 22.68 13.05 -1.55
CA SER A 68 22.16 14.42 -1.52
C SER A 68 21.87 14.93 -0.09
N THR A 69 22.00 14.05 0.93
CA THR A 69 21.74 14.40 2.33
C THR A 69 22.55 15.62 2.82
N PRO A 70 23.84 15.78 2.49
CA PRO A 70 24.61 16.97 2.88
C PRO A 70 24.04 18.27 2.27
N LEU A 71 23.69 18.25 0.99
CA LEU A 71 23.14 19.41 0.27
C LEU A 71 21.77 19.83 0.84
N ILE A 72 20.92 18.86 1.19
CA ILE A 72 19.61 19.12 1.80
C ILE A 72 19.77 19.78 3.18
N ARG A 73 20.77 19.36 3.96
CA ARG A 73 21.07 19.98 5.27
C ARG A 73 21.54 21.43 5.11
N GLU A 74 22.47 21.69 4.19
CA GLU A 74 22.92 23.06 3.90
C GLU A 74 21.77 23.98 3.45
N TRP A 75 20.81 23.47 2.68
CA TRP A 75 19.63 24.24 2.26
C TRP A 75 18.65 24.52 3.40
N ARG A 76 18.49 23.58 4.34
CA ARG A 76 17.60 23.75 5.50
C ARG A 76 18.16 24.73 6.52
N ASP A 77 19.48 24.72 6.69
CA ASP A 77 20.17 25.51 7.72
C ASP A 77 20.52 26.94 7.21
N ARG A 78 20.13 27.29 5.97
CA ARG A 78 20.21 28.62 5.37
C ARG A 78 18.90 29.39 5.58
#